data_AF-A0A956QWF8-F1
#
_entry.id   AF-A0A956QWF8-F1
#
_cell.length_a   1.000
_cell.length_b   1.000
_cell.length_c   1.000
_cell.angle_alpha   90.00
_cell.angle_beta   90.00
_cell.angle_gamma   90.00
#
_symmetry.space_group_name_H-M   'P 1'
#
loop_
_entity.id
_entity.type
_entity.pdbx_description
1 polymer ?
#
loop_
_entity_poly.entity_id
_entity_poly.type
_entity_poly.pdbx_seq_one_letter_code
_entity_poly.pdbx_strand_id
1 'polypeptide(L)'
;MQRPVDIGLTALEKPCRLLAFPWNDFRKSIGSISAGQQVIFHQALLYLALIGLALGLGASRGSARGRVLALGVVLVHTGYFMFSTLGRYGVTAMPAVLIFSAAGLYLLGRLMRRGQTPVVLLLGALFVVMQGDFIGYIRAIPVISSFQAAFFVELGIKLVCVMVFLAAVALCEPDSRTRGLTRLGFMFALVFLVLSILPVRAFGRAHEWPVDLGPHNQAITQVIDLSHIDRQKLASRDCYLIMDCRSWKEPGQLVDVFVNEKRLDGPALPLMPFVQAGENREFESVFSQAINPAGAGLPDLRQWFAFKLPVGSVTGASKLTVHIVRRSGQSQARLFGSYILRREQAIIPSLCHYSWDKCLYGVEQKDGLCDPRFDERYAVPGLVSESRDLSQQPGLQTGTYNLRLLLAPSGSRLGPARPLAGRLSGHLPIAMSSRAGLSTVSIFTVSGLVKSSRSEPFELPVTVKAVVRDSKVDYRSPWVPSSLSLEPGTSGFAFSFPVMLPEALDSKQHVELEISAAGEEPATDIVFEKLDLNVSELKGSASPISGGYEIY
;
A
#
# COMPACT_ATOMS: atom_id res chain seq x y z
N MET A 1 8.67 11.14 24.55
CA MET A 1 7.68 12.18 24.22
C MET A 1 7.71 12.44 22.73
N GLN A 2 6.60 12.22 22.01
CA GLN A 2 6.52 12.60 20.61
C GLN A 2 6.38 14.10 20.45
N ARG A 3 6.86 14.62 19.31
CA ARG A 3 6.75 16.05 19.01
C ARG A 3 5.35 16.31 18.43
N PRO A 4 4.66 17.39 18.87
CA PRO A 4 3.37 17.79 18.32
C PRO A 4 3.33 17.89 16.79
N VAL A 5 4.47 18.14 16.15
CA VAL A 5 4.63 18.22 14.70
C VAL A 5 4.30 16.90 14.01
N ASP A 6 4.72 15.74 14.55
CA ASP A 6 4.48 14.43 13.92
C ASP A 6 2.98 14.12 13.89
N ILE A 7 2.29 14.37 15.01
CA ILE A 7 0.84 14.23 15.15
C ILE A 7 0.10 15.18 14.19
N GLY A 8 0.57 16.43 14.10
CA GLY A 8 0.01 17.41 13.17
C GLY A 8 0.14 16.98 11.71
N LEU A 9 1.30 16.46 11.29
CA LEU A 9 1.51 15.97 9.92
C LEU A 9 0.58 14.81 9.58
N THR A 10 0.46 13.82 10.46
CA THR A 10 -0.46 12.68 10.25
C THR A 10 -1.93 13.11 10.21
N ALA A 11 -2.32 14.08 11.06
CA ALA A 11 -3.67 14.64 11.03
C ALA A 11 -3.95 15.41 9.73
N LEU A 12 -2.94 16.11 9.18
CA LEU A 12 -3.05 16.81 7.91
C LEU A 12 -3.23 15.87 6.71
N GLU A 13 -2.66 14.66 6.74
CA GLU A 13 -2.85 13.67 5.67
C GLU A 13 -4.29 13.14 5.56
N LYS A 14 -5.10 13.24 6.62
CA LYS A 14 -6.47 12.72 6.66
C LYS A 14 -7.40 13.39 5.61
N PRO A 15 -7.48 14.73 5.54
CA PRO A 15 -8.20 15.41 4.48
C PRO A 15 -7.83 14.97 3.07
N CYS A 16 -6.54 14.80 2.77
CA CYS A 16 -6.11 14.32 1.46
C CYS A 16 -6.57 12.90 1.18
N ARG A 17 -6.55 12.01 2.18
CA ARG A 17 -7.05 10.64 2.04
C ARG A 17 -8.54 10.56 1.75
N LEU A 18 -9.33 11.37 2.45
CA LEU A 18 -10.77 11.43 2.24
C LEU A 18 -11.12 12.05 0.88
N LEU A 19 -10.46 13.15 0.54
CA LEU A 19 -10.90 14.00 -0.57
C LEU A 19 -10.16 13.71 -1.86
N ALA A 20 -8.84 13.53 -1.85
CA ALA A 20 -8.01 13.52 -3.05
C ALA A 20 -7.79 12.12 -3.66
N PHE A 21 -8.22 11.05 -2.99
CA PHE A 21 -8.19 9.70 -3.54
C PHE A 21 -9.53 9.28 -4.15
N PRO A 22 -9.52 8.54 -5.27
CA PRO A 22 -10.73 7.95 -5.83
C PRO A 22 -11.26 6.84 -4.91
N TRP A 23 -12.53 6.43 -5.10
CA TRP A 23 -13.15 5.30 -4.37
C TRP A 23 -12.71 3.96 -4.97
N ASN A 24 -11.40 3.80 -5.12
CA ASN A 24 -10.75 2.58 -5.53
C ASN A 24 -9.63 2.29 -4.54
N ASP A 25 -10.05 1.84 -3.36
CA ASP A 25 -9.17 1.62 -2.22
C ASP A 25 -8.08 0.57 -2.55
N PHE A 26 -8.39 -0.38 -3.44
CA PHE A 26 -7.50 -1.44 -3.90
C PHE A 26 -6.58 -1.05 -5.06
N ARG A 27 -6.73 0.17 -5.59
CA ARG A 27 -5.92 0.72 -6.69
C ARG A 27 -5.84 -0.21 -7.91
N LYS A 28 -6.94 -0.90 -8.21
CA LYS A 28 -7.03 -1.72 -9.42
C LYS A 28 -7.20 -0.83 -10.64
N SER A 29 -6.55 -1.15 -11.75
CA SER A 29 -6.84 -0.46 -13.01
C SER A 29 -8.29 -0.73 -13.40
N ILE A 30 -8.97 0.29 -13.94
CA ILE A 30 -10.33 0.18 -14.49
C ILE A 30 -10.18 0.27 -16.00
N GLY A 31 -10.28 -0.87 -16.69
CA GLY A 31 -9.91 -0.96 -18.11
C GLY A 31 -8.46 -0.51 -18.32
N SER A 32 -8.26 0.44 -19.23
CA SER A 32 -6.95 1.04 -19.54
C SER A 32 -6.53 2.15 -18.57
N ILE A 33 -7.39 2.53 -17.61
CA ILE A 33 -7.12 3.63 -16.68
C ILE A 33 -6.43 3.07 -15.44
N SER A 34 -5.12 3.30 -15.35
CA SER A 34 -4.31 2.97 -14.18
C SER A 34 -4.79 3.72 -12.92
N ALA A 35 -4.47 3.18 -11.74
CA ALA A 35 -4.82 3.84 -10.48
C ALA A 35 -4.28 5.27 -10.36
N GLY A 36 -3.08 5.54 -10.90
CA GLY A 36 -2.52 6.90 -10.93
C GLY A 36 -3.35 7.85 -11.80
N GLN A 37 -3.81 7.40 -12.97
CA GLN A 37 -4.70 8.18 -13.83
C GLN A 37 -6.08 8.40 -13.19
N GLN A 38 -6.60 7.42 -12.44
CA GLN A 38 -7.84 7.59 -11.68
C GLN A 38 -7.69 8.67 -10.60
N VAL A 39 -6.56 8.71 -9.90
CA VAL A 39 -6.24 9.77 -8.91
C VAL A 39 -6.21 11.13 -9.59
N ILE A 40 -5.50 11.28 -10.70
CA ILE A 40 -5.42 12.55 -11.45
C ILE A 40 -6.82 12.99 -11.93
N PHE A 41 -7.61 12.07 -12.47
CA PHE A 41 -8.97 12.36 -12.92
C PHE A 41 -9.87 12.82 -11.76
N HIS A 42 -9.83 12.12 -10.63
CA HIS A 42 -10.58 12.49 -9.43
C HIS A 42 -10.17 13.87 -8.91
N GLN A 43 -8.87 14.15 -8.83
CA GLN A 43 -8.35 15.46 -8.43
C GLN A 43 -8.74 16.57 -9.41
N ALA A 44 -8.79 16.28 -10.72
CA ALA A 44 -9.30 17.22 -11.72
C ALA A 44 -10.78 17.56 -11.48
N LEU A 45 -11.61 16.57 -11.12
CA LEU A 45 -13.00 16.79 -10.76
C LEU A 45 -13.11 17.71 -9.54
N LEU A 46 -12.34 17.46 -8.48
CA LEU A 46 -12.32 18.32 -7.29
C LEU A 46 -11.88 19.74 -7.64
N TYR A 47 -10.82 19.88 -8.44
CA TYR A 47 -10.31 21.19 -8.85
C TYR A 47 -11.36 21.98 -9.64
N LEU A 48 -12.03 21.33 -10.60
CA LEU A 48 -13.16 21.93 -11.32
C LEU A 48 -14.32 22.25 -10.39
N ALA A 49 -14.59 21.41 -9.37
CA ALA A 49 -15.63 21.68 -8.39
C ALA A 49 -15.30 22.93 -7.56
N LEU A 50 -14.04 23.16 -7.20
CA LEU A 50 -13.61 24.38 -6.51
C LEU A 50 -13.81 25.62 -7.38
N ILE A 51 -13.51 25.54 -8.68
CA ILE A 51 -13.80 26.63 -9.63
C ILE A 51 -15.32 26.87 -9.71
N GLY A 52 -16.11 25.79 -9.83
CA GLY A 52 -17.56 25.87 -9.87
C GLY A 52 -18.19 26.41 -8.60
N LEU A 53 -17.62 26.11 -7.43
CA LEU A 53 -18.02 26.68 -6.14
C LEU A 53 -17.66 28.16 -6.07
N ALA A 54 -16.41 28.51 -6.36
CA ALA A 54 -15.93 29.88 -6.21
C ALA A 54 -16.64 30.85 -7.17
N LEU A 55 -16.87 30.44 -8.42
CA LEU A 55 -17.51 31.29 -9.43
C LEU A 55 -19.04 31.08 -9.53
N GLY A 56 -19.52 29.89 -9.18
CA GLY A 56 -20.90 29.46 -9.45
C GLY A 56 -21.85 29.55 -8.26
N LEU A 57 -21.41 29.62 -7.00
CA LEU A 57 -22.31 29.66 -5.84
C LEU A 57 -23.29 30.85 -5.93
N GLY A 58 -22.81 32.01 -6.38
CA GLY A 58 -23.58 33.25 -6.51
C GLY A 58 -24.36 33.41 -7.82
N ALA A 59 -24.14 32.59 -8.85
CA ALA A 59 -24.51 32.95 -10.23
C ALA A 59 -26.02 33.07 -10.56
N SER A 60 -26.94 32.58 -9.72
CA SER A 60 -28.39 32.66 -9.97
C SER A 60 -29.24 32.43 -8.71
N ARG A 61 -30.21 33.30 -8.41
CA ARG A 61 -31.06 33.23 -7.20
C ARG A 61 -31.97 31.99 -7.15
N GLY A 62 -32.51 31.55 -8.29
CA GLY A 62 -33.45 30.43 -8.35
C GLY A 62 -32.88 29.07 -7.94
N SER A 63 -31.54 28.92 -7.92
CA SER A 63 -30.86 27.66 -7.61
C SER A 63 -29.90 27.74 -6.41
N ALA A 64 -29.85 28.89 -5.72
CA ALA A 64 -28.93 29.08 -4.58
C ALA A 64 -29.18 28.07 -3.45
N ARG A 65 -30.45 27.75 -3.15
CA ARG A 65 -30.81 26.73 -2.14
C ARG A 65 -30.27 25.35 -2.51
N GLY A 66 -30.40 24.94 -3.78
CA GLY A 66 -29.87 23.66 -4.25
C GLY A 66 -28.34 23.59 -4.18
N ARG A 67 -27.65 24.69 -4.52
CA ARG A 67 -26.19 24.77 -4.39
C ARG A 67 -25.72 24.72 -2.94
N VAL A 68 -26.41 25.42 -2.04
CA VAL A 68 -26.10 25.37 -0.59
C VAL A 68 -26.37 23.97 -0.03
N LEU A 69 -27.45 23.30 -0.45
CA LEU A 69 -27.73 21.92 -0.05
C LEU A 69 -26.63 20.97 -0.56
N ALA A 70 -26.24 21.06 -1.83
CA ALA A 70 -25.17 20.26 -2.40
C ALA A 70 -23.83 20.48 -1.66
N LEU A 71 -23.51 21.72 -1.33
CA LEU A 71 -22.35 22.04 -0.49
C LEU A 71 -22.49 21.44 0.91
N GLY A 72 -23.67 21.51 1.53
CA GLY A 72 -23.95 20.88 2.82
C GLY A 72 -23.70 19.38 2.82
N VAL A 73 -24.08 18.68 1.75
CA VAL A 73 -23.79 17.24 1.57
C VAL A 73 -22.27 17.00 1.57
N VAL A 74 -21.49 17.81 0.86
CA VAL A 74 -20.01 17.71 0.88
C VAL A 74 -19.47 17.98 2.28
N LEU A 75 -19.99 18.97 2.99
CA LEU A 75 -19.51 19.36 4.33
C LEU A 75 -19.78 18.32 5.40
N VAL A 76 -20.89 17.58 5.34
CA VAL A 76 -21.19 16.49 6.30
C VAL A 76 -20.06 15.46 6.34
N HIS A 77 -19.40 15.22 5.19
CA HIS A 77 -18.30 14.26 5.10
C HIS A 77 -17.03 14.72 5.81
N THR A 78 -16.86 16.02 6.08
CA THR A 78 -15.73 16.52 6.88
C THR A 78 -15.75 15.96 8.31
N GLY A 79 -16.89 15.46 8.80
CA GLY A 79 -16.97 14.71 10.05
C GLY A 79 -16.05 13.48 10.09
N TYR A 80 -15.74 12.88 8.93
CA TYR A 80 -14.80 11.76 8.85
C TYR A 80 -13.35 12.14 9.17
N PHE A 81 -12.98 13.43 9.18
CA PHE A 81 -11.65 13.87 9.60
C PHE A 81 -11.31 13.46 11.05
N MET A 82 -12.33 13.24 11.88
CA MET A 82 -12.17 12.80 13.26
C MET A 82 -11.88 11.30 13.39
N PHE A 83 -12.09 10.51 12.33
CA PHE A 83 -11.94 9.05 12.31
C PHE A 83 -10.78 8.62 11.40
N SER A 84 -10.62 7.31 11.21
CA SER A 84 -9.92 6.75 10.04
C SER A 84 -10.52 7.37 8.78
N THR A 85 -9.69 7.82 7.84
CA THR A 85 -10.17 8.50 6.62
C THR A 85 -9.83 7.66 5.41
N LEU A 86 -10.88 7.16 4.77
CA LEU A 86 -10.79 6.31 3.58
C LEU A 86 -11.54 7.01 2.44
N GLY A 87 -11.02 6.90 1.23
CA GLY A 87 -11.59 7.59 0.06
C GLY A 87 -13.06 7.23 -0.13
N ARG A 88 -13.43 5.96 0.08
CA ARG A 88 -14.81 5.46 -0.02
C ARG A 88 -15.83 6.22 0.83
N TYR A 89 -15.44 6.83 1.95
CA TYR A 89 -16.38 7.59 2.77
C TYR A 89 -16.94 8.79 2.03
N GLY A 90 -16.19 9.36 1.09
CA GLY A 90 -16.64 10.47 0.25
C GLY A 90 -17.65 10.10 -0.86
N VAL A 91 -17.98 8.82 -1.06
CA VAL A 91 -18.78 8.37 -2.23
C VAL A 91 -20.13 9.09 -2.34
N THR A 92 -20.80 9.36 -1.22
CA THR A 92 -22.13 10.00 -1.27
C THR A 92 -22.06 11.53 -1.50
N ALA A 93 -20.89 12.15 -1.34
CA ALA A 93 -20.67 13.56 -1.69
C ALA A 93 -20.53 13.79 -3.21
N MET A 94 -20.33 12.74 -3.97
CA MET A 94 -19.79 12.85 -5.33
C MET A 94 -20.75 13.32 -6.40
N PRO A 95 -22.06 13.03 -6.31
CA PRO A 95 -23.03 13.73 -7.15
C PRO A 95 -22.93 15.25 -7.00
N ALA A 96 -22.75 15.77 -5.78
CA ALA A 96 -22.59 17.20 -5.53
C ALA A 96 -21.26 17.72 -6.10
N VAL A 97 -20.16 16.99 -5.90
CA VAL A 97 -18.85 17.32 -6.51
C VAL A 97 -18.98 17.41 -8.02
N LEU A 98 -19.56 16.42 -8.69
CA LEU A 98 -19.74 16.39 -10.15
C LEU A 98 -20.58 17.56 -10.67
N ILE A 99 -21.65 17.95 -9.96
CA ILE A 99 -22.46 19.13 -10.30
C ILE A 99 -21.60 20.40 -10.25
N PHE A 100 -20.78 20.56 -9.21
CA PHE A 100 -19.87 21.69 -9.13
C PHE A 100 -18.76 21.62 -10.18
N SER A 101 -18.21 20.44 -10.48
CA SER A 101 -17.21 20.26 -11.53
C SER A 101 -17.75 20.67 -12.89
N ALA A 102 -18.98 20.25 -13.23
CA ALA A 102 -19.66 20.64 -14.46
C ALA A 102 -19.89 22.16 -14.52
N ALA A 103 -20.30 22.77 -13.40
CA ALA A 103 -20.42 24.22 -13.31
C ALA A 103 -19.07 24.93 -13.52
N GLY A 104 -17.99 24.41 -12.93
CA GLY A 104 -16.64 24.94 -13.12
C GLY A 104 -16.20 24.89 -14.58
N LEU A 105 -16.38 23.74 -15.24
CA LEU A 105 -16.05 23.57 -16.65
C LEU A 105 -16.85 24.53 -17.56
N TYR A 106 -18.16 24.66 -17.31
CA TYR A 106 -19.00 25.62 -18.02
C TYR A 106 -18.50 27.07 -17.86
N LEU A 107 -18.11 27.44 -16.64
CA LEU A 107 -17.62 28.79 -16.33
C LEU A 107 -16.27 29.04 -17.00
N LEU A 108 -15.34 28.09 -17.00
CA LEU A 108 -14.08 28.20 -17.75
C LEU A 108 -14.35 28.46 -19.25
N GLY A 109 -15.25 27.70 -19.87
CA GLY A 109 -15.63 27.93 -21.27
C GLY A 109 -16.30 29.29 -21.52
N ARG A 110 -16.98 29.87 -20.51
CA ARG A 110 -17.50 31.24 -20.59
C ARG A 110 -16.38 32.29 -20.49
N LEU A 111 -15.37 32.06 -19.65
CA LEU A 111 -14.20 32.96 -19.54
C LEU A 111 -13.42 32.98 -20.86
N MET A 112 -13.19 31.81 -21.49
CA MET A 112 -12.54 31.74 -22.81
C MET A 112 -13.31 32.54 -23.86
N ARG A 113 -14.64 32.39 -23.93
CA ARG A 113 -15.50 33.14 -24.86
C ARG A 113 -15.51 34.65 -24.61
N ARG A 114 -15.12 35.10 -23.40
CA ARG A 114 -14.96 36.52 -23.03
C ARG A 114 -13.54 37.04 -23.29
N GLY A 115 -12.67 36.27 -23.95
CA GLY A 115 -11.28 36.64 -24.19
C GLY A 115 -10.36 36.46 -22.97
N GLN A 116 -10.82 35.84 -21.88
CA GLN A 116 -10.01 35.58 -20.68
C GLN A 116 -9.25 34.25 -20.77
N THR A 117 -8.84 33.85 -21.98
CA THR A 117 -8.03 32.63 -22.20
C THR A 117 -6.76 32.57 -21.34
N PRO A 118 -6.00 33.68 -21.12
CA PRO A 118 -4.82 33.63 -20.25
C PRO A 118 -5.14 33.20 -18.81
N VAL A 119 -6.30 33.61 -18.26
CA VAL A 119 -6.74 33.20 -16.93
C VAL A 119 -7.04 31.71 -16.89
N VAL A 120 -7.70 31.18 -17.92
CA VAL A 120 -8.01 29.75 -18.02
C VAL A 120 -6.73 28.91 -18.16
N LEU A 121 -5.75 29.38 -18.95
CA LEU A 121 -4.44 28.73 -19.05
C LEU A 121 -3.68 28.76 -17.72
N LEU A 122 -3.71 29.88 -17.00
CA LEU A 122 -3.14 29.99 -15.66
C LEU A 122 -3.79 28.99 -14.69
N LEU A 123 -5.12 28.90 -14.67
CA LEU A 123 -5.84 27.92 -13.85
C LEU A 123 -5.47 26.47 -14.24
N GLY A 124 -5.26 26.18 -15.52
CA GLY A 124 -4.76 24.88 -15.98
C GLY A 124 -3.32 24.59 -15.50
N ALA A 125 -2.42 25.57 -15.62
CA ALA A 125 -1.04 25.45 -15.17
C ALA A 125 -0.95 25.24 -13.64
N LEU A 126 -1.76 25.97 -12.87
CA LEU A 126 -1.85 25.80 -11.42
C LEU A 126 -2.29 24.39 -11.04
N PHE A 127 -3.24 23.79 -11.76
CA PHE A 127 -3.62 22.40 -11.52
C PHE A 127 -2.43 21.46 -11.68
N VAL A 128 -1.65 21.59 -12.76
CA VAL A 128 -0.46 20.74 -13.01
C VAL A 128 0.56 20.87 -11.88
N VAL A 129 0.87 22.10 -11.44
CA VAL A 129 1.80 22.32 -10.32
C VAL A 129 1.25 21.70 -9.04
N MET A 130 -0.05 21.85 -8.77
CA MET A 130 -0.67 21.33 -7.55
C MET A 130 -0.68 19.80 -7.50
N GLN A 131 -0.68 19.12 -8.65
CA GLN A 131 -0.56 17.65 -8.72
C GLN A 131 0.86 17.11 -8.60
N GLY A 132 1.88 17.95 -8.75
CA GLY A 132 3.27 17.52 -8.60
C GLY A 132 3.61 17.15 -7.16
N ASP A 133 4.34 16.04 -6.97
CA ASP A 133 5.15 15.78 -5.77
C ASP A 133 6.56 16.29 -6.08
N PHE A 134 6.94 17.41 -5.47
CA PHE A 134 8.25 18.02 -5.68
C PHE A 134 9.26 17.68 -4.59
N ILE A 135 8.90 16.86 -3.59
CA ILE A 135 9.76 16.63 -2.42
C ILE A 135 11.13 16.10 -2.86
N GLY A 136 11.15 15.10 -3.74
CA GLY A 136 12.42 14.54 -4.24
C GLY A 136 13.30 15.59 -4.91
N TYR A 137 12.72 16.43 -5.78
CA TYR A 137 13.45 17.49 -6.48
C TYR A 137 13.93 18.59 -5.53
N ILE A 138 13.12 18.98 -4.56
CA ILE A 138 13.48 19.98 -3.56
C ILE A 138 14.62 19.47 -2.68
N ARG A 139 14.63 18.17 -2.34
CA ARG A 139 15.70 17.54 -1.56
C ARG A 139 17.03 17.40 -2.31
N ALA A 140 16.99 17.42 -3.63
CA ALA A 140 18.20 17.47 -4.45
C ALA A 140 18.95 18.81 -4.32
N ILE A 141 18.32 19.85 -3.75
CA ILE A 141 18.96 21.14 -3.48
C ILE A 141 19.92 20.97 -2.29
N PRO A 142 21.23 21.27 -2.43
CA PRO A 142 22.24 20.99 -1.39
C PRO A 142 21.94 21.55 -0.01
N VAL A 143 21.19 22.66 0.07
CA VAL A 143 20.83 23.34 1.34
C VAL A 143 19.63 22.66 2.02
N ILE A 144 18.85 21.84 1.31
CA ILE A 144 17.62 21.22 1.78
C ILE A 144 17.78 19.70 1.87
N SER A 145 18.61 19.23 2.80
CA SER A 145 18.85 17.79 2.97
C SER A 145 17.73 17.06 3.71
N SER A 146 16.99 17.76 4.59
CA SER A 146 15.96 17.16 5.43
C SER A 146 14.58 17.08 4.76
N PHE A 147 13.88 15.95 4.94
CA PHE A 147 12.50 15.77 4.47
C PHE A 147 11.56 16.88 4.95
N GLN A 148 11.64 17.24 6.24
CA GLN A 148 10.77 18.29 6.82
C GLN A 148 10.94 19.63 6.11
N ALA A 149 12.19 20.04 5.84
CA ALA A 149 12.45 21.29 5.14
C ALA A 149 11.89 21.25 3.71
N ALA A 150 12.10 20.16 2.98
CA ALA A 150 11.56 20.01 1.63
C ALA A 150 10.03 20.01 1.60
N PHE A 151 9.40 19.32 2.54
CA PHE A 151 7.95 19.33 2.72
C PHE A 151 7.40 20.75 2.96
N PHE A 152 8.03 21.54 3.85
CA PHE A 152 7.58 22.92 4.10
C PHE A 152 7.81 23.84 2.89
N VAL A 153 8.87 23.62 2.11
CA VAL A 153 9.11 24.38 0.87
C VAL A 153 8.06 24.04 -0.18
N GLU A 154 7.74 22.75 -0.37
CA GLU A 154 6.65 22.34 -1.26
C GLU A 154 5.31 22.94 -0.82
N LEU A 155 5.02 22.88 0.48
CA LEU A 155 3.82 23.50 1.06
C LEU A 155 3.77 25.00 0.76
N GLY A 156 4.90 25.70 0.89
CA GLY A 156 5.04 27.11 0.54
C GLY A 156 4.76 27.39 -0.93
N ILE A 157 5.34 26.60 -1.83
CA ILE A 157 5.10 26.70 -3.29
C ILE A 157 3.60 26.53 -3.59
N LYS A 158 2.97 25.49 -3.03
CA LYS A 158 1.56 25.23 -3.27
C LYS A 158 0.64 26.25 -2.61
N LEU A 159 1.02 26.83 -1.48
CA LEU A 159 0.32 27.96 -0.88
C LEU A 159 0.38 29.20 -1.78
N VAL A 160 1.52 29.47 -2.43
CA VAL A 160 1.60 30.53 -3.45
C VAL A 160 0.67 30.23 -4.63
N CYS A 161 0.63 28.99 -5.11
CA CYS A 161 -0.31 28.57 -6.16
C CYS A 161 -1.77 28.78 -5.75
N VAL A 162 -2.14 28.48 -4.50
CA VAL A 162 -3.46 28.77 -3.93
C VAL A 162 -3.74 30.27 -3.99
N MET A 163 -2.80 31.12 -3.57
CA MET A 163 -2.99 32.58 -3.60
C MET A 163 -3.17 33.11 -5.02
N VAL A 164 -2.40 32.59 -5.98
CA VAL A 164 -2.53 32.95 -7.41
C VAL A 164 -3.85 32.46 -7.98
N PHE A 165 -4.29 31.23 -7.64
CA PHE A 165 -5.60 30.70 -8.00
C PHE A 165 -6.72 31.63 -7.53
N LEU A 166 -6.67 32.01 -6.25
CA LEU A 166 -7.65 32.89 -5.64
C LEU A 166 -7.67 34.28 -6.29
N ALA A 167 -6.51 34.86 -6.58
CA ALA A 167 -6.40 36.12 -7.30
C ALA A 167 -7.01 36.00 -8.71
N ALA A 168 -6.68 34.95 -9.46
CA ALA A 168 -7.20 34.68 -10.79
C ALA A 168 -8.73 34.55 -10.79
N VAL A 169 -9.29 33.83 -9.83
CA VAL A 169 -10.75 33.68 -9.65
C VAL A 169 -11.41 35.01 -9.26
N ALA A 170 -10.79 35.81 -8.40
CA ALA A 170 -11.32 37.12 -8.00
C ALA A 170 -11.37 38.12 -9.16
N LEU A 171 -10.41 38.05 -10.08
CA LEU A 171 -10.36 38.87 -11.30
C LEU A 171 -11.46 38.52 -12.32
N CYS A 172 -12.14 37.38 -12.19
CA CYS A 172 -13.24 36.99 -13.06
C CYS A 172 -14.57 37.71 -12.77
N GLU A 173 -14.55 38.78 -11.95
CA GLU A 173 -15.65 39.66 -11.52
C GLU A 173 -17.02 38.95 -11.29
N PRO A 174 -17.37 38.64 -10.03
CA PRO A 174 -18.75 38.31 -9.70
C PRO A 174 -19.63 39.57 -9.80
N ASP A 175 -20.84 39.40 -10.33
CA ASP A 175 -21.87 40.43 -10.31
C ASP A 175 -22.02 41.02 -8.90
N SER A 176 -22.07 42.35 -8.80
CA SER A 176 -22.11 43.10 -7.53
C SER A 176 -23.18 42.60 -6.54
N ARG A 177 -24.25 42.01 -7.07
CA ARG A 177 -25.41 41.48 -6.34
C ARG A 177 -25.18 40.12 -5.68
N THR A 178 -24.09 39.41 -5.98
CA THR A 178 -23.86 38.01 -5.55
C THR A 178 -22.58 37.85 -4.72
N ARG A 179 -21.90 38.98 -4.41
CA ARG A 179 -20.64 39.05 -3.66
C ARG A 179 -20.61 38.22 -2.37
N GLY A 180 -21.69 38.19 -1.60
CA GLY A 180 -21.75 37.45 -0.33
C GLY A 180 -21.62 35.92 -0.52
N LEU A 181 -22.37 35.35 -1.47
CA LEU A 181 -22.31 33.93 -1.79
C LEU A 181 -21.00 33.57 -2.50
N THR A 182 -20.50 34.45 -3.37
CA THR A 182 -19.18 34.25 -3.98
C THR A 182 -18.06 34.26 -2.94
N ARG A 183 -18.10 35.17 -1.96
CA ARG A 183 -17.15 35.17 -0.83
C ARG A 183 -17.24 33.88 -0.02
N LEU A 184 -18.44 33.38 0.23
CA LEU A 184 -18.63 32.09 0.92
C LEU A 184 -18.02 30.94 0.11
N GLY A 185 -18.35 30.84 -1.18
CA GLY A 185 -17.77 29.83 -2.09
C GLY A 185 -16.25 29.93 -2.18
N PHE A 186 -15.70 31.13 -2.16
CA PHE A 186 -14.26 31.40 -2.13
C PHE A 186 -13.59 30.96 -0.83
N MET A 187 -14.21 31.23 0.33
CA MET A 187 -13.70 30.76 1.62
C MET A 187 -13.68 29.23 1.69
N PHE A 188 -14.72 28.57 1.17
CA PHE A 188 -14.74 27.10 1.07
C PHE A 188 -13.69 26.59 0.09
N ALA A 189 -13.56 27.22 -1.07
CA ALA A 189 -12.53 26.86 -2.04
C ALA A 189 -11.13 26.99 -1.43
N LEU A 190 -10.86 28.04 -0.66
CA LEU A 190 -9.60 28.22 0.07
C LEU A 190 -9.35 27.06 1.04
N VAL A 191 -10.32 26.75 1.91
CA VAL A 191 -10.16 25.65 2.89
C VAL A 191 -9.91 24.33 2.17
N PHE A 192 -10.74 23.97 1.19
CA PHE A 192 -10.58 22.71 0.46
C PHE A 192 -9.28 22.67 -0.34
N LEU A 193 -8.87 23.77 -0.98
CA LEU A 193 -7.65 23.81 -1.77
C LEU A 193 -6.42 23.67 -0.87
N VAL A 194 -6.39 24.34 0.28
CA VAL A 194 -5.35 24.14 1.32
C VAL A 194 -5.32 22.70 1.82
N LEU A 195 -6.46 22.03 1.93
CA LEU A 195 -6.51 20.61 2.27
C LEU A 195 -6.14 19.69 1.11
N SER A 196 -6.09 20.20 -0.12
CA SER A 196 -5.77 19.43 -1.33
C SER A 196 -4.32 19.63 -1.79
N ILE A 197 -3.58 20.55 -1.16
CA ILE A 197 -2.18 20.84 -1.54
C ILE A 197 -1.20 19.81 -0.99
N LEU A 198 -1.56 19.04 0.03
CA LEU A 198 -0.62 18.10 0.60
C LEU A 198 -0.33 17.00 -0.43
N PRO A 199 0.92 16.55 -0.53
CA PRO A 199 1.33 15.56 -1.53
C PRO A 199 0.47 14.31 -1.39
N VAL A 200 -0.27 14.00 -2.46
CA VAL A 200 -1.12 12.81 -2.53
C VAL A 200 -0.22 11.64 -2.87
N ARG A 201 0.25 10.95 -1.84
CA ARG A 201 1.06 9.75 -2.05
C ARG A 201 0.15 8.57 -2.24
N ALA A 202 0.12 8.08 -3.48
CA ALA A 202 -0.53 6.81 -3.76
C ALA A 202 -0.10 5.81 -2.70
N PHE A 203 1.17 5.52 -2.48
CA PHE A 203 1.55 4.47 -1.55
C PHE A 203 2.21 5.05 -0.31
N GLY A 204 1.57 4.89 0.85
CA GLY A 204 2.25 5.10 2.12
C GLY A 204 2.14 6.48 2.73
N ARG A 205 3.01 6.72 3.70
CA ARG A 205 3.11 7.98 4.45
C ARG A 205 3.89 9.02 3.66
N ALA A 206 3.77 10.30 4.01
CA ALA A 206 4.57 11.35 3.38
C ALA A 206 6.10 11.12 3.50
N HIS A 207 6.56 10.32 4.47
CA HIS A 207 7.98 9.98 4.61
C HIS A 207 8.39 8.66 3.91
N GLU A 208 7.49 7.97 3.23
CA GLU A 208 7.77 6.75 2.47
C GLU A 208 7.87 7.04 0.97
N TRP A 209 8.72 6.31 0.27
CA TRP A 209 8.91 6.42 -1.17
C TRP A 209 8.89 5.03 -1.83
N PRO A 210 8.29 4.89 -3.01
CA PRO A 210 8.40 3.67 -3.80
C PRO A 210 9.76 3.61 -4.52
N VAL A 211 10.27 2.41 -4.71
CA VAL A 211 11.35 2.09 -5.64
C VAL A 211 10.88 1.03 -6.60
N ASP A 212 11.02 1.35 -7.87
CA ASP A 212 10.76 0.40 -8.92
C ASP A 212 12.07 -0.19 -9.44
N LEU A 213 12.17 -1.52 -9.44
CA LEU A 213 13.28 -2.25 -10.05
C LEU A 213 12.94 -2.52 -11.51
N GLY A 214 13.52 -1.68 -12.38
CA GLY A 214 13.38 -1.74 -13.82
C GLY A 214 14.43 -2.61 -14.53
N PRO A 215 14.43 -2.60 -15.88
CA PRO A 215 15.24 -3.48 -16.71
C PRO A 215 16.75 -3.22 -16.71
N HIS A 216 17.20 -2.06 -16.22
CA HIS A 216 18.61 -1.66 -16.29
C HIS A 216 19.44 -2.12 -15.07
N ASN A 217 19.33 -3.38 -14.65
CA ASN A 217 20.13 -3.95 -13.54
C ASN A 217 20.05 -3.17 -12.22
N GLN A 218 18.85 -2.67 -11.87
CA GLN A 218 18.66 -2.08 -10.56
C GLN A 218 18.65 -3.20 -9.51
N ALA A 219 19.74 -3.28 -8.76
CA ALA A 219 19.81 -4.08 -7.56
C ALA A 219 19.73 -3.16 -6.33
N ILE A 220 18.98 -3.59 -5.33
CA ILE A 220 18.95 -2.95 -4.02
C ILE A 220 20.00 -3.63 -3.16
N THR A 221 20.87 -2.84 -2.53
CA THR A 221 21.77 -3.35 -1.49
C THR A 221 21.53 -2.61 -0.18
N GLN A 222 21.26 -3.37 0.88
CA GLN A 222 21.19 -2.83 2.24
C GLN A 222 22.01 -3.70 3.19
N VAL A 223 22.70 -3.05 4.11
CA VAL A 223 23.44 -3.73 5.18
C VAL A 223 22.69 -3.54 6.49
N ILE A 224 22.34 -4.64 7.14
CA ILE A 224 21.74 -4.66 8.48
C ILE A 224 22.86 -4.98 9.46
N ASP A 225 23.14 -4.08 10.40
CA ASP A 225 24.14 -4.30 11.43
C ASP A 225 23.58 -5.22 12.52
N LEU A 226 24.30 -6.29 12.86
CA LEU A 226 23.92 -7.24 13.91
C LEU A 226 24.76 -7.07 15.18
N SER A 227 25.74 -6.16 15.17
CA SER A 227 26.73 -6.03 16.26
C SER A 227 26.11 -5.72 17.64
N HIS A 228 24.92 -5.11 17.65
CA HIS A 228 24.18 -4.72 18.84
C HIS A 228 23.13 -5.76 19.28
N ILE A 229 22.94 -6.84 18.51
CA ILE A 229 21.96 -7.88 18.82
C ILE A 229 22.64 -9.00 19.59
N ASP A 230 22.01 -9.45 20.68
CA ASP A 230 22.48 -10.59 21.45
C ASP A 230 22.53 -11.85 20.58
N ARG A 231 23.75 -12.40 20.40
CA ARG A 231 24.00 -13.61 19.61
C ARG A 231 23.22 -14.82 20.12
N GLN A 232 22.97 -14.90 21.43
CA GLN A 232 22.16 -15.98 21.99
C GLN A 232 20.71 -15.91 21.52
N LYS A 233 20.15 -14.70 21.34
CA LYS A 233 18.82 -14.52 20.74
C LYS A 233 18.81 -14.96 19.28
N LEU A 234 19.81 -14.55 18.50
CA LEU A 234 19.95 -14.93 17.09
C LEU A 234 20.07 -16.45 16.91
N ALA A 235 20.71 -17.14 17.85
CA ALA A 235 20.87 -18.60 17.81
C ALA A 235 19.64 -19.39 18.30
N SER A 236 18.88 -18.82 19.24
CA SER A 236 17.77 -19.53 19.90
C SER A 236 16.41 -19.35 19.21
N ARG A 237 16.27 -18.30 18.39
CA ARG A 237 15.02 -17.85 17.78
C ARG A 237 15.06 -17.96 16.26
N ASP A 238 13.90 -18.20 15.64
CA ASP A 238 13.79 -18.10 14.19
C ASP A 238 13.95 -16.63 13.78
N CYS A 239 14.81 -16.40 12.80
CA CYS A 239 15.11 -15.08 12.24
C CYS A 239 14.50 -14.98 10.84
N TYR A 240 13.95 -13.81 10.53
CA TYR A 240 13.31 -13.53 9.25
C TYR A 240 13.83 -12.23 8.66
N LEU A 241 14.10 -12.21 7.35
CA LEU A 241 14.23 -10.96 6.62
C LEU A 241 12.83 -10.52 6.21
N ILE A 242 12.44 -9.31 6.60
CA ILE A 242 11.14 -8.75 6.25
C ILE A 242 11.30 -7.64 5.21
N MET A 243 10.35 -7.58 4.29
CA MET A 243 10.35 -6.68 3.14
C MET A 243 8.96 -6.11 2.90
N ASP A 244 8.86 -4.79 2.78
CA ASP A 244 7.62 -4.10 2.41
C ASP A 244 7.46 -4.08 0.89
N CYS A 245 6.46 -4.82 0.39
CA CYS A 245 6.19 -5.00 -1.02
C CYS A 245 4.78 -4.58 -1.37
N ARG A 246 4.56 -4.24 -2.64
CA ARG A 246 3.21 -3.93 -3.15
C ARG A 246 2.29 -5.15 -3.15
N SER A 247 2.83 -6.36 -3.34
CA SER A 247 2.08 -7.60 -3.34
C SER A 247 3.02 -8.79 -3.04
N TRP A 248 2.46 -10.00 -3.04
CA TRP A 248 3.24 -11.23 -2.94
C TRP A 248 4.07 -11.52 -4.20
N LYS A 249 3.71 -10.94 -5.34
CA LYS A 249 4.38 -11.19 -6.63
C LYS A 249 5.81 -10.72 -6.60
N GLU A 250 6.09 -9.60 -5.95
CA GLU A 250 7.46 -9.10 -5.80
C GLU A 250 8.37 -10.18 -5.23
N PRO A 251 8.18 -10.66 -3.98
CA PRO A 251 9.04 -11.70 -3.41
C PRO A 251 8.84 -13.09 -4.04
N GLY A 252 7.66 -13.41 -4.56
CA GLY A 252 7.35 -14.76 -5.08
C GLY A 252 7.80 -15.00 -6.53
N GLN A 253 7.77 -13.98 -7.37
CA GLN A 253 7.94 -14.09 -8.82
C GLN A 253 8.96 -13.11 -9.41
N LEU A 254 8.96 -11.85 -8.96
CA LEU A 254 9.63 -10.76 -9.68
C LEU A 254 11.05 -10.48 -9.20
N VAL A 255 11.40 -10.80 -7.94
CA VAL A 255 12.75 -10.58 -7.40
C VAL A 255 13.41 -11.84 -6.87
N ASP A 256 14.74 -11.83 -6.91
CA ASP A 256 15.60 -12.72 -6.16
C ASP A 256 16.21 -11.97 -4.99
N VAL A 257 16.12 -12.58 -3.82
CA VAL A 257 16.64 -12.01 -2.57
C VAL A 257 17.85 -12.81 -2.14
N PHE A 258 18.97 -12.13 -1.94
CA PHE A 258 20.23 -12.70 -1.49
C PHE A 258 20.60 -12.13 -0.13
N VAL A 259 21.05 -12.99 0.78
CA VAL A 259 21.59 -12.60 2.08
C VAL A 259 22.98 -13.19 2.22
N ASN A 260 23.98 -12.32 2.37
CA ASN A 260 25.40 -12.70 2.37
C ASN A 260 25.72 -13.58 1.15
N GLU A 261 25.33 -13.10 -0.04
CA GLU A 261 25.53 -13.74 -1.36
C GLU A 261 24.75 -15.05 -1.58
N LYS A 262 24.04 -15.57 -0.58
CA LYS A 262 23.20 -16.76 -0.70
C LYS A 262 21.77 -16.38 -1.04
N ARG A 263 21.24 -16.95 -2.12
CA ARG A 263 19.83 -16.79 -2.49
C ARG A 263 18.93 -17.39 -1.39
N LEU A 264 17.86 -16.68 -1.05
CA LEU A 264 16.79 -17.20 -0.21
C LEU A 264 15.80 -17.93 -1.12
N ASP A 265 15.87 -19.27 -1.11
CA ASP A 265 15.00 -20.12 -1.93
C ASP A 265 13.64 -20.42 -1.26
N GLY A 266 13.47 -20.02 0.00
CA GLY A 266 12.21 -20.18 0.73
C GLY A 266 11.13 -19.22 0.22
N PRO A 267 9.85 -19.62 0.28
CA PRO A 267 8.75 -18.75 -0.08
C PRO A 267 8.63 -17.59 0.93
N ALA A 268 8.13 -16.46 0.44
CA ALA A 268 7.78 -15.34 1.30
C ALA A 268 6.45 -15.58 2.02
N LEU A 269 6.43 -15.34 3.32
CA LEU A 269 5.26 -15.42 4.17
C LEU A 269 4.59 -14.04 4.28
N PRO A 270 3.28 -13.88 4.01
CA PRO A 270 2.57 -12.65 4.35
C PRO A 270 2.54 -12.50 5.88
N LEU A 271 2.99 -11.36 6.42
CA LEU A 271 3.10 -11.20 7.88
C LEU A 271 1.79 -10.85 8.58
N MET A 272 0.88 -10.17 7.88
CA MET A 272 -0.38 -9.70 8.45
C MET A 272 -1.22 -10.75 9.19
N PRO A 273 -1.44 -11.96 8.64
CA PRO A 273 -2.23 -12.97 9.34
C PRO A 273 -1.59 -13.36 10.67
N PHE A 274 -0.27 -13.41 10.74
CA PHE A 274 0.40 -13.76 11.98
C PHE A 274 0.21 -12.65 13.01
N VAL A 275 0.40 -11.39 12.61
CA VAL A 275 0.25 -10.21 13.49
C VAL A 275 -1.10 -10.14 14.17
N GLN A 276 -2.16 -10.51 13.45
CA GLN A 276 -3.54 -10.30 13.92
C GLN A 276 -4.17 -11.54 14.57
N ALA A 277 -3.40 -12.62 14.75
CA ALA A 277 -3.88 -13.85 15.38
C ALA A 277 -4.32 -13.62 16.83
N GLY A 278 -5.64 -13.70 17.07
CA GLY A 278 -6.23 -13.71 18.41
C GLY A 278 -7.60 -13.02 18.53
N GLU A 279 -7.80 -11.86 17.89
CA GLU A 279 -8.98 -11.01 18.19
C GLU A 279 -9.73 -10.47 16.97
N ASN A 280 -9.17 -10.56 15.75
CA ASN A 280 -9.62 -9.75 14.61
C ASN A 280 -10.00 -10.56 13.35
N ARG A 281 -10.44 -11.81 13.50
CA ARG A 281 -10.87 -12.65 12.35
C ARG A 281 -12.06 -12.07 11.59
N GLU A 282 -12.91 -11.31 12.26
CA GLU A 282 -14.03 -10.61 11.60
C GLU A 282 -13.54 -9.65 10.51
N PHE A 283 -12.41 -8.96 10.76
CA PHE A 283 -11.83 -8.06 9.77
C PHE A 283 -11.35 -8.83 8.54
N GLU A 284 -10.69 -9.98 8.70
CA GLU A 284 -10.26 -10.81 7.58
C GLU A 284 -11.43 -11.14 6.64
N SER A 285 -12.59 -11.51 7.17
CA SER A 285 -13.80 -11.74 6.37
C SER A 285 -14.29 -10.47 5.68
N VAL A 286 -14.38 -9.35 6.41
CA VAL A 286 -14.83 -8.05 5.86
C VAL A 286 -13.91 -7.59 4.72
N PHE A 287 -12.59 -7.68 4.89
CA PHE A 287 -11.63 -7.28 3.87
C PHE A 287 -11.65 -8.22 2.68
N SER A 288 -11.80 -9.51 2.91
CA SER A 288 -11.98 -10.49 1.83
C SER A 288 -13.23 -10.16 1.00
N GLN A 289 -14.36 -9.85 1.64
CA GLN A 289 -15.58 -9.44 0.94
C GLN A 289 -15.42 -8.12 0.19
N ALA A 290 -14.62 -7.20 0.71
CA ALA A 290 -14.35 -5.92 0.04
C ALA A 290 -13.41 -6.09 -1.17
N ILE A 291 -12.40 -6.96 -1.10
CA ILE A 291 -11.38 -7.12 -2.14
C ILE A 291 -11.77 -8.11 -3.24
N ASN A 292 -12.56 -9.14 -2.92
CA ASN A 292 -12.97 -10.17 -3.88
C ASN A 292 -13.65 -9.57 -5.13
N PRO A 293 -14.57 -8.58 -5.04
CA PRO A 293 -15.15 -7.92 -6.21
C PRO A 293 -14.11 -7.21 -7.08
N ALA A 294 -12.96 -6.82 -6.51
CA ALA A 294 -11.85 -6.21 -7.23
C ALA A 294 -10.91 -7.25 -7.88
N GLY A 295 -11.23 -8.55 -7.80
CA GLY A 295 -10.42 -9.63 -8.35
C GLY A 295 -9.01 -9.69 -7.75
N ALA A 296 -8.88 -9.39 -6.46
CA ALA A 296 -7.65 -9.52 -5.70
C ALA A 296 -7.85 -10.39 -4.46
N GLY A 297 -6.79 -11.06 -4.03
CA GLY A 297 -6.68 -11.70 -2.73
C GLY A 297 -5.88 -10.81 -1.78
N LEU A 298 -5.92 -11.14 -0.49
CA LEU A 298 -5.20 -10.37 0.53
C LEU A 298 -3.66 -10.32 0.31
N PRO A 299 -2.99 -11.36 -0.21
CA PRO A 299 -1.56 -11.28 -0.56
C PRO A 299 -1.27 -10.31 -1.71
N ASP A 300 -2.28 -9.93 -2.51
CA ASP A 300 -2.10 -8.97 -3.61
C ASP A 300 -2.04 -7.52 -3.11
N LEU A 301 -2.24 -7.30 -1.81
CA LEU A 301 -2.16 -5.99 -1.15
C LEU A 301 -0.74 -5.67 -0.68
N ARG A 302 -0.46 -4.36 -0.54
CA ARG A 302 0.82 -3.88 0.01
C ARG A 302 0.92 -4.33 1.46
N GLN A 303 1.95 -5.11 1.77
CA GLN A 303 2.21 -5.54 3.13
C GLN A 303 3.66 -5.97 3.33
N TRP A 304 3.98 -6.34 4.56
CA TRP A 304 5.27 -6.93 4.87
C TRP A 304 5.25 -8.42 4.58
N PHE A 305 6.28 -8.87 3.89
CA PHE A 305 6.54 -10.26 3.59
C PHE A 305 7.82 -10.71 4.28
N ALA A 306 7.85 -11.95 4.79
CA ALA A 306 8.96 -12.48 5.56
C ALA A 306 9.60 -13.70 4.88
N PHE A 307 10.91 -13.68 4.77
CA PHE A 307 11.73 -14.83 4.39
C PHE A 307 12.42 -15.40 5.61
N LYS A 308 12.29 -16.71 5.85
CA LYS A 308 13.04 -17.37 6.92
C LYS A 308 14.54 -17.38 6.59
N LEU A 309 15.36 -16.89 7.51
CA LEU A 309 16.81 -16.90 7.37
C LEU A 309 17.39 -18.22 7.90
N PRO A 310 18.35 -18.83 7.20
CA PRO A 310 19.13 -19.93 7.77
C PRO A 310 19.89 -19.46 9.01
N VAL A 311 19.84 -20.22 10.10
CA VAL A 311 20.50 -19.90 11.38
C VAL A 311 21.99 -19.59 11.18
N GLY A 312 22.66 -20.34 10.29
CA GLY A 312 24.07 -20.13 9.96
C GLY A 312 24.38 -18.81 9.26
N SER A 313 23.40 -18.18 8.59
CA SER A 313 23.58 -16.88 7.93
C SER A 313 23.61 -15.71 8.92
N VAL A 314 23.08 -15.92 10.14
CA VAL A 314 22.85 -14.85 11.12
C VAL A 314 23.78 -14.98 12.34
N THR A 315 23.92 -16.19 12.88
CA THR A 315 24.63 -16.43 14.16
C THR A 315 26.13 -16.13 14.15
N GLY A 316 26.79 -16.23 12.99
CA GLY A 316 28.22 -15.94 12.82
C GLY A 316 28.52 -14.57 12.21
N ALA A 317 27.51 -13.82 11.79
CA ALA A 317 27.69 -12.59 11.05
C ALA A 317 27.63 -11.37 11.97
N SER A 318 28.51 -10.39 11.76
CA SER A 318 28.38 -9.06 12.37
C SER A 318 27.45 -8.15 11.58
N LYS A 319 27.23 -8.44 10.30
CA LYS A 319 26.40 -7.69 9.37
C LYS A 319 25.68 -8.65 8.42
N LEU A 320 24.45 -8.34 8.04
CA LEU A 320 23.74 -9.00 6.94
C LEU A 320 23.75 -8.07 5.74
N THR A 321 24.36 -8.50 4.64
CA THR A 321 24.24 -7.82 3.36
C THR A 321 23.06 -8.41 2.61
N VAL A 322 22.00 -7.64 2.49
CA VAL A 322 20.80 -7.96 1.72
C VAL A 322 20.96 -7.37 0.33
N HIS A 323 20.86 -8.22 -0.69
CA HIS A 323 20.94 -7.83 -2.09
C HIS A 323 19.70 -8.33 -2.81
N ILE A 324 18.92 -7.44 -3.40
CA ILE A 324 17.67 -7.77 -4.10
C ILE A 324 17.84 -7.43 -5.56
N VAL A 325 17.60 -8.40 -6.43
CA VAL A 325 17.75 -8.26 -7.88
C VAL A 325 16.45 -8.61 -8.54
N ARG A 326 16.05 -7.83 -9.55
CA ARG A 326 14.93 -8.21 -10.40
C ARG A 326 15.28 -9.49 -11.17
N ARG A 327 14.38 -10.46 -11.22
CA ARG A 327 14.54 -11.65 -12.07
C ARG A 327 14.55 -11.22 -13.53
N SER A 328 15.44 -11.82 -14.33
CA SER A 328 15.53 -11.50 -15.75
C SER A 328 14.22 -11.81 -16.47
N GLY A 329 13.87 -10.98 -17.46
CA GLY A 329 12.64 -11.11 -18.23
C GLY A 329 11.36 -10.65 -17.51
N GLN A 330 11.37 -10.49 -16.18
CA GLN A 330 10.16 -10.16 -15.43
C GLN A 330 9.75 -8.69 -15.54
N SER A 331 8.45 -8.45 -15.31
CA SER A 331 7.88 -7.12 -15.09
C SER A 331 8.55 -6.34 -13.94
N GLN A 332 8.22 -5.05 -13.84
CA GLN A 332 8.79 -4.13 -12.85
C GLN A 332 8.37 -4.52 -11.42
N ALA A 333 9.33 -4.76 -10.53
CA ALA A 333 9.05 -5.03 -9.12
C ALA A 333 9.03 -3.72 -8.32
N ARG A 334 8.04 -3.53 -7.44
CA ARG A 334 7.94 -2.33 -6.60
C ARG A 334 8.16 -2.64 -5.12
N LEU A 335 9.22 -2.07 -4.56
CA LEU A 335 9.50 -2.08 -3.12
C LEU A 335 9.30 -0.69 -2.53
N PHE A 336 9.38 -0.58 -1.21
CA PHE A 336 9.25 0.68 -0.50
C PHE A 336 10.47 0.98 0.36
N GLY A 337 10.72 2.26 0.56
CA GLY A 337 11.70 2.78 1.48
C GLY A 337 11.14 3.94 2.29
N SER A 338 11.89 4.34 3.30
CA SER A 338 11.54 5.44 4.18
C SER A 338 12.66 6.47 4.20
N TYR A 339 12.29 7.73 4.16
CA TYR A 339 13.23 8.83 4.39
C TYR A 339 13.72 8.79 5.84
N ILE A 340 15.01 9.02 6.01
CA ILE A 340 15.60 9.17 7.34
C ILE A 340 15.21 10.54 7.87
N LEU A 341 14.54 10.55 9.01
CA LEU A 341 14.21 11.76 9.73
C LEU A 341 15.39 12.18 10.63
N ARG A 342 15.25 13.32 11.31
CA ARG A 342 16.31 13.86 12.19
C ARG A 342 16.78 12.80 13.20
N ARG A 343 18.12 12.69 13.37
CA ARG A 343 18.84 11.73 14.25
C ARG A 343 18.97 10.30 13.72
N GLU A 344 19.13 10.12 12.41
CA GLU A 344 19.35 8.78 11.82
C GLU A 344 18.20 7.82 12.14
N GLN A 345 16.96 8.33 12.24
CA GLN A 345 15.80 7.49 12.54
C GLN A 345 14.94 7.28 11.31
N ALA A 346 14.67 6.01 10.98
CA ALA A 346 13.62 5.63 10.05
C ALA A 346 12.33 5.40 10.83
N ILE A 347 11.23 6.00 10.37
CA ILE A 347 9.90 5.67 10.86
C ILE A 347 9.30 4.67 9.88
N ILE A 348 8.92 3.50 10.38
CA ILE A 348 8.16 2.53 9.60
C ILE A 348 6.85 2.23 10.32
N PRO A 349 5.80 1.81 9.59
CA PRO A 349 4.54 1.54 10.24
C PRO A 349 4.67 0.24 11.04
N SER A 350 4.20 0.26 12.30
CA SER A 350 4.38 -0.85 13.24
C SER A 350 3.90 -2.19 12.70
N LEU A 351 4.64 -3.26 13.05
CA LEU A 351 4.18 -4.62 12.85
C LEU A 351 3.11 -5.00 13.86
N CYS A 352 3.20 -4.56 15.12
CA CYS A 352 2.27 -4.96 16.18
C CYS A 352 0.92 -4.23 16.15
N HIS A 353 0.87 -3.01 15.61
CA HIS A 353 -0.35 -2.20 15.53
C HIS A 353 -0.96 -2.16 14.12
N TYR A 354 -0.72 -3.21 13.34
CA TYR A 354 -1.10 -3.31 11.94
C TYR A 354 -2.63 -3.29 11.77
N SER A 355 -3.16 -2.25 11.11
CA SER A 355 -4.54 -2.28 10.59
C SER A 355 -4.56 -2.73 9.14
N TRP A 356 -5.71 -3.22 8.70
CA TRP A 356 -5.96 -3.48 7.29
C TRP A 356 -5.97 -2.22 6.43
N ASP A 357 -6.27 -1.06 6.99
CA ASP A 357 -6.19 0.21 6.29
C ASP A 357 -4.73 0.57 5.93
N LYS A 358 -3.73 -0.08 6.56
CA LYS A 358 -2.33 -0.06 6.08
C LYS A 358 -2.18 -0.72 4.70
N CYS A 359 -2.89 -1.80 4.39
CA CYS A 359 -2.88 -2.37 3.03
C CYS A 359 -3.39 -1.39 1.97
N LEU A 360 -4.37 -0.58 2.35
CA LEU A 360 -5.06 0.34 1.45
C LEU A 360 -4.31 1.67 1.32
N TYR A 361 -3.77 2.20 2.42
CA TYR A 361 -3.22 3.56 2.48
C TYR A 361 -1.87 3.68 3.19
N GLY A 362 -1.42 2.65 3.92
CA GLY A 362 -0.10 2.63 4.56
C GLY A 362 0.03 3.37 5.90
N VAL A 363 -1.09 3.82 6.49
CA VAL A 363 -1.05 4.84 7.56
C VAL A 363 -1.73 4.46 8.88
N GLU A 364 -2.61 3.48 8.91
CA GLU A 364 -3.58 3.37 10.02
C GLU A 364 -3.34 2.19 10.95
N GLN A 365 -3.91 2.27 12.15
CA GLN A 365 -3.75 1.32 13.25
C GLN A 365 -5.11 0.81 13.75
N LYS A 366 -5.12 -0.34 14.43
CA LYS A 366 -6.32 -1.07 14.88
C LYS A 366 -7.30 -0.19 15.68
N ASP A 367 -6.81 0.83 16.38
CA ASP A 367 -7.62 1.70 17.25
C ASP A 367 -8.27 2.89 16.51
N GLY A 368 -8.21 2.93 15.16
CA GLY A 368 -8.94 3.91 14.35
C GLY A 368 -8.40 5.34 14.41
N LEU A 369 -7.32 5.57 15.16
CA LEU A 369 -6.59 6.82 15.20
C LEU A 369 -5.33 6.70 14.36
N CYS A 370 -5.14 7.61 13.41
CA CYS A 370 -3.84 7.79 12.75
C CYS A 370 -2.89 8.41 13.76
N ASP A 371 -2.32 7.57 14.61
CA ASP A 371 -1.51 8.00 15.72
C ASP A 371 -0.04 7.63 15.46
N PRO A 372 0.80 8.60 15.08
CA PRO A 372 2.19 8.32 14.84
C PRO A 372 2.92 7.82 16.10
N ARG A 373 2.30 7.85 17.30
CA ARG A 373 2.81 7.24 18.54
C ARG A 373 3.07 5.77 18.45
N PHE A 374 2.28 5.04 17.67
CA PHE A 374 2.52 3.60 17.51
C PHE A 374 3.34 3.28 16.27
N ASP A 375 3.96 4.27 15.65
CA ASP A 375 4.96 4.01 14.63
C ASP A 375 6.25 3.56 15.26
N GLU A 376 6.87 2.56 14.64
CA GLU A 376 8.14 2.07 15.11
C GLU A 376 9.26 2.94 14.56
N ARG A 377 10.13 3.39 15.47
CA ARG A 377 11.26 4.26 15.17
C ARG A 377 12.53 3.46 15.31
N TYR A 378 13.26 3.32 14.22
CA TYR A 378 14.50 2.57 14.17
C TYR A 378 15.66 3.52 14.02
N ALA A 379 16.63 3.42 14.94
CA ALA A 379 17.94 4.01 14.68
C ALA A 379 18.56 3.28 13.49
N VAL A 380 19.15 4.02 12.57
CA VAL A 380 19.84 3.51 11.40
C VAL A 380 21.31 3.89 11.56
N PRO A 381 22.09 3.10 12.31
CA PRO A 381 23.43 3.51 12.77
C PRO A 381 24.37 3.72 11.60
N GLY A 382 25.11 4.83 11.61
CA GLY A 382 26.20 5.08 10.65
C GLY A 382 25.73 5.57 9.28
N LEU A 383 24.46 5.97 9.15
CA LEU A 383 23.98 6.72 7.99
C LEU A 383 24.29 8.20 8.20
N VAL A 384 25.53 8.56 7.88
CA VAL A 384 25.92 9.97 7.70
C VAL A 384 24.97 10.56 6.65
N SER A 385 24.35 11.69 6.99
CA SER A 385 23.23 12.39 6.33
C SER A 385 23.36 12.66 4.81
N GLU A 386 24.43 12.22 4.15
CA GLU A 386 24.81 12.60 2.79
C GLU A 386 25.07 11.43 1.83
N SER A 387 25.22 10.16 2.26
CA SER A 387 26.04 9.24 1.44
C SER A 387 25.35 8.11 0.66
N ARG A 388 24.03 7.91 0.65
CA ARG A 388 23.41 6.98 -0.32
C ARG A 388 22.05 7.50 -0.76
N ASP A 389 22.07 8.37 -1.75
CA ASP A 389 20.92 8.44 -2.63
C ASP A 389 20.81 7.10 -3.36
N LEU A 390 19.63 6.48 -3.23
CA LEU A 390 19.35 5.13 -3.72
C LEU A 390 18.68 5.16 -5.09
N SER A 391 18.38 6.35 -5.60
CA SER A 391 17.74 6.57 -6.89
C SER A 391 18.74 6.74 -8.02
N GLN A 392 18.24 6.58 -9.25
CA GLN A 392 18.98 6.95 -10.45
C GLN A 392 19.23 8.46 -10.57
N GLN A 393 18.38 9.29 -9.95
CA GLN A 393 18.51 10.74 -9.93
C GLN A 393 18.83 11.21 -8.51
N PRO A 394 19.97 11.90 -8.28
CA PRO A 394 20.38 12.43 -6.99
C PRO A 394 19.24 13.10 -6.20
N GLY A 395 18.93 12.59 -5.02
CA GLY A 395 18.05 13.20 -4.03
C GLY A 395 16.62 12.63 -3.95
N LEU A 396 16.19 11.78 -4.89
CA LEU A 396 14.83 11.24 -4.90
C LEU A 396 14.60 10.15 -3.83
N GLN A 397 15.61 9.32 -3.56
CA GLN A 397 15.52 8.15 -2.68
C GLN A 397 16.64 8.17 -1.63
N THR A 398 16.64 9.18 -0.79
CA THR A 398 17.63 9.33 0.29
C THR A 398 17.07 8.77 1.60
N GLY A 399 17.59 7.63 2.07
CA GLY A 399 17.13 7.03 3.31
C GLY A 399 17.51 5.56 3.43
N THR A 400 16.55 4.72 3.80
CA THR A 400 16.73 3.27 3.92
C THR A 400 15.55 2.56 3.26
N TYR A 401 15.81 1.42 2.62
CA TYR A 401 14.71 0.57 2.16
C TYR A 401 13.98 -0.02 3.37
N ASN A 402 12.73 -0.38 3.20
CA ASN A 402 11.93 -1.06 4.21
C ASN A 402 12.30 -2.56 4.21
N LEU A 403 13.57 -2.85 4.52
CA LEU A 403 14.16 -4.17 4.69
C LEU A 403 14.69 -4.28 6.11
N ARG A 404 14.24 -5.26 6.89
CA ARG A 404 14.60 -5.39 8.31
C ARG A 404 14.79 -6.84 8.71
N LEU A 405 15.50 -7.05 9.82
CA LEU A 405 15.58 -8.35 10.47
C LEU A 405 14.47 -8.43 11.53
N LEU A 406 13.70 -9.51 11.51
CA LEU A 406 12.65 -9.81 12.48
C LEU A 406 13.01 -11.09 13.24
N LEU A 407 13.09 -11.01 14.58
CA LEU A 407 13.24 -12.18 15.45
C LEU A 407 11.86 -12.62 15.92
N ALA A 408 11.46 -13.86 15.61
CA ALA A 408 10.21 -14.43 16.12
C ALA A 408 10.28 -14.67 17.64
N PRO A 409 9.17 -14.57 18.40
CA PRO A 409 9.15 -14.72 19.85
C PRO A 409 9.83 -15.99 20.34
N SER A 410 10.34 -15.97 21.57
CA SER A 410 10.92 -17.16 22.20
C SER A 410 9.92 -18.33 22.19
N GLY A 411 10.36 -19.48 21.68
CA GLY A 411 9.52 -20.67 21.55
C GLY A 411 8.69 -20.75 20.26
N SER A 412 8.56 -19.65 19.50
CA SER A 412 7.99 -19.68 18.16
C SER A 412 8.99 -20.28 17.18
N ARG A 413 8.65 -21.43 16.59
CA ARG A 413 9.48 -22.06 15.55
C ARG A 413 8.63 -22.54 14.39
N LEU A 414 9.04 -22.15 13.19
CA LEU A 414 8.53 -22.73 11.96
C LEU A 414 9.21 -24.08 11.74
N GLY A 415 8.42 -25.14 11.86
CA GLY A 415 8.86 -26.50 11.60
C GLY A 415 9.34 -26.69 10.17
N PRO A 416 10.09 -27.78 9.90
CA PRO A 416 10.54 -28.09 8.55
C PRO A 416 9.34 -28.25 7.62
N ALA A 417 9.47 -27.74 6.40
CA ALA A 417 8.51 -27.97 5.34
C ALA A 417 8.46 -29.49 5.03
N ARG A 418 7.25 -30.05 5.06
CA ARG A 418 6.98 -31.44 4.69
C ARG A 418 6.32 -31.45 3.32
N PRO A 419 6.90 -32.12 2.31
CA PRO A 419 6.22 -32.29 1.03
C PRO A 419 4.97 -33.14 1.24
N LEU A 420 3.85 -32.69 0.70
CA LEU A 420 2.62 -33.48 0.64
C LEU A 420 2.68 -34.34 -0.62
N ALA A 421 2.53 -35.65 -0.44
CA ALA A 421 2.55 -36.60 -1.54
C ALA A 421 1.30 -36.41 -2.43
N GLY A 422 1.52 -36.03 -3.69
CA GLY A 422 0.47 -35.94 -4.70
C GLY A 422 0.79 -34.87 -5.74
N ARG A 423 0.71 -35.21 -7.03
CA ARG A 423 0.72 -34.20 -8.09
C ARG A 423 -0.62 -33.47 -8.02
N LEU A 424 -0.61 -32.15 -7.85
CA LEU A 424 -1.80 -31.30 -8.00
C LEU A 424 -2.29 -31.39 -9.45
N SER A 425 -3.27 -32.25 -9.71
CA SER A 425 -4.05 -32.24 -10.96
C SER A 425 -5.50 -31.87 -10.63
N GLY A 426 -5.77 -30.57 -10.53
CA GLY A 426 -7.10 -30.02 -10.27
C GLY A 426 -7.48 -29.97 -8.79
N HIS A 427 -7.51 -31.10 -8.09
CA HIS A 427 -7.91 -31.18 -6.68
C HIS A 427 -6.98 -32.06 -5.87
N LEU A 428 -6.44 -31.52 -4.77
CA LEU A 428 -5.67 -32.31 -3.81
C LEU A 428 -6.36 -32.29 -2.44
N PRO A 429 -7.03 -33.39 -2.04
CA PRO A 429 -7.54 -33.54 -0.68
C PRO A 429 -6.36 -33.85 0.25
N ILE A 430 -6.15 -33.01 1.25
CA ILE A 430 -5.08 -33.16 2.22
C ILE A 430 -5.72 -33.52 3.56
N ALA A 431 -5.52 -34.76 4.00
CA ALA A 431 -5.89 -35.15 5.35
C ALA A 431 -4.87 -34.54 6.33
N MET A 432 -5.32 -33.62 7.18
CA MET A 432 -4.49 -33.13 8.27
C MET A 432 -4.68 -34.01 9.51
N SER A 433 -3.58 -34.50 10.09
CA SER A 433 -3.65 -35.27 11.33
C SER A 433 -4.07 -34.36 12.49
N SER A 434 -5.12 -34.77 13.20
CA SER A 434 -5.93 -33.98 14.14
C SER A 434 -5.30 -33.59 15.48
N ARG A 435 -3.96 -33.50 15.56
CA ARG A 435 -3.25 -33.13 16.79
C ARG A 435 -2.63 -31.73 16.75
N ALA A 436 -2.95 -30.91 15.75
CA ALA A 436 -2.60 -29.49 15.80
C ALA A 436 -3.35 -28.85 16.97
N GLY A 437 -2.64 -28.55 18.06
CA GLY A 437 -3.22 -27.81 19.19
C GLY A 437 -3.69 -26.43 18.74
N LEU A 438 -4.61 -25.83 19.50
CA LEU A 438 -5.26 -24.53 19.25
C LEU A 438 -4.31 -23.37 18.90
N SER A 439 -3.02 -23.53 19.16
CA SER A 439 -1.98 -22.52 18.94
C SER A 439 -1.07 -22.80 17.73
N THR A 440 -1.41 -23.77 16.88
CA THR A 440 -0.59 -24.12 15.70
C THR A 440 -1.17 -23.48 14.44
N VAL A 441 -0.36 -22.74 13.69
CA VAL A 441 -0.73 -22.22 12.37
C VAL A 441 -0.06 -23.09 11.30
N SER A 442 -0.86 -23.72 10.43
CA SER A 442 -0.33 -24.44 9.28
C SER A 442 -0.05 -23.46 8.16
N ILE A 443 1.18 -23.45 7.65
CA ILE A 443 1.60 -22.64 6.51
C ILE A 443 1.73 -23.59 5.31
N PHE A 444 0.89 -23.36 4.32
CA PHE A 444 0.92 -24.05 3.05
C PHE A 444 1.78 -23.26 2.07
N THR A 445 2.68 -23.95 1.40
CA THR A 445 3.53 -23.38 0.36
C THR A 445 3.24 -24.11 -0.94
N VAL A 446 2.78 -23.36 -1.92
CA VAL A 446 2.61 -23.85 -3.28
C VAL A 446 3.75 -23.30 -4.13
N SER A 447 4.43 -24.18 -4.85
CA SER A 447 5.39 -23.79 -5.86
C SER A 447 5.18 -24.58 -7.15
N GLY A 448 5.60 -24.01 -8.27
CA GLY A 448 5.59 -24.74 -9.53
C GLY A 448 6.07 -23.91 -10.69
N LEU A 449 5.91 -24.47 -11.88
CA LEU A 449 6.18 -23.84 -13.16
C LEU A 449 4.88 -23.68 -13.93
N VAL A 450 4.74 -22.58 -14.65
CA VAL A 450 3.64 -22.38 -15.59
C VAL A 450 4.25 -22.13 -16.96
N LYS A 451 3.86 -22.93 -17.94
CA LYS A 451 4.19 -22.71 -19.35
C LYS A 451 3.09 -21.91 -20.02
N SER A 452 3.49 -20.91 -20.79
CA SER A 452 2.63 -20.11 -21.65
C SER A 452 3.21 -20.05 -23.06
N SER A 453 2.35 -20.27 -24.06
CA SER A 453 2.68 -20.06 -25.47
C SER A 453 2.57 -18.58 -25.91
N ARG A 454 2.03 -17.70 -25.06
CA ARG A 454 1.88 -16.27 -25.38
C ARG A 454 3.23 -15.60 -25.59
N SER A 455 3.30 -14.72 -26.59
CA SER A 455 4.51 -13.97 -26.96
C SER A 455 4.79 -12.77 -26.06
N GLU A 456 3.81 -12.32 -25.28
CA GLU A 456 3.91 -11.16 -24.41
C GLU A 456 3.64 -11.52 -22.94
N PRO A 457 4.26 -10.80 -21.99
CA PRO A 457 3.99 -10.97 -20.57
C PRO A 457 2.53 -10.66 -20.26
N PHE A 458 1.90 -11.44 -19.39
CA PHE A 458 0.51 -11.22 -18.99
C PHE A 458 0.24 -11.69 -17.56
N GLU A 459 -0.85 -11.19 -17.00
CA GLU A 459 -1.35 -11.63 -15.71
C GLU A 459 -2.36 -12.76 -15.95
N LEU A 460 -2.07 -13.96 -15.43
CA LEU A 460 -3.01 -15.08 -15.42
C LEU A 460 -3.87 -14.99 -14.16
N PRO A 461 -5.17 -14.69 -14.26
CA PRO A 461 -6.07 -14.83 -13.13
C PRO A 461 -6.06 -16.28 -12.66
N VAL A 462 -5.85 -16.50 -11.35
CA VAL A 462 -5.91 -17.83 -10.75
C VAL A 462 -6.96 -17.87 -9.66
N THR A 463 -7.73 -18.94 -9.65
CA THR A 463 -8.57 -19.29 -8.51
C THR A 463 -7.80 -20.29 -7.68
N VAL A 464 -7.34 -19.86 -6.53
CA VAL A 464 -6.78 -20.74 -5.51
C VAL A 464 -7.86 -20.91 -4.44
N LYS A 465 -8.34 -22.13 -4.22
CA LYS A 465 -9.25 -22.43 -3.11
C LYS A 465 -8.50 -23.27 -2.12
N ALA A 466 -8.33 -22.77 -0.90
CA ALA A 466 -7.91 -23.56 0.24
C ALA A 466 -9.11 -23.66 1.18
N VAL A 467 -9.83 -24.77 1.11
CA VAL A 467 -11.04 -24.99 1.90
C VAL A 467 -10.73 -25.97 3.03
N VAL A 468 -10.89 -25.53 4.27
CA VAL A 468 -10.94 -26.45 5.41
C VAL A 468 -12.39 -26.85 5.59
N ARG A 469 -12.68 -28.12 5.33
CA ARG A 469 -14.01 -28.70 5.56
C ARG A 469 -14.03 -29.43 6.89
N ASP A 470 -15.01 -29.06 7.72
CA ASP A 470 -15.56 -29.89 8.78
C ASP A 470 -17.05 -30.11 8.48
N SER A 471 -17.66 -31.09 9.13
CA SER A 471 -19.07 -31.47 9.07
C SER A 471 -20.08 -30.30 9.16
N LYS A 472 -19.67 -29.11 9.62
CA LYS A 472 -20.54 -27.95 9.84
C LYS A 472 -20.03 -26.63 9.26
N VAL A 473 -18.75 -26.51 8.89
CA VAL A 473 -18.13 -25.22 8.56
C VAL A 473 -17.12 -25.39 7.43
N ASP A 474 -17.27 -24.56 6.39
CA ASP A 474 -16.30 -24.39 5.31
C ASP A 474 -15.52 -23.09 5.52
N TYR A 475 -14.24 -23.20 5.86
CA TYR A 475 -13.35 -22.05 5.90
C TYR A 475 -12.57 -21.93 4.59
N ARG A 476 -12.68 -20.80 3.89
CA ARG A 476 -11.91 -20.50 2.68
C ARG A 476 -10.80 -19.51 3.02
N SER A 477 -9.54 -19.91 2.85
CA SER A 477 -8.43 -19.00 3.14
C SER A 477 -8.42 -17.83 2.14
N PRO A 478 -8.47 -16.57 2.61
CA PRO A 478 -8.35 -15.40 1.75
C PRO A 478 -6.91 -14.97 1.50
N TRP A 479 -5.94 -15.68 2.09
CA TRP A 479 -4.51 -15.44 1.95
C TRP A 479 -3.91 -16.06 0.71
N VAL A 480 -4.72 -16.28 -0.32
CA VAL A 480 -4.31 -16.90 -1.57
C VAL A 480 -4.22 -15.85 -2.67
N PRO A 481 -3.29 -15.99 -3.62
CA PRO A 481 -3.12 -15.01 -4.69
C PRO A 481 -4.28 -15.06 -5.69
N SER A 482 -4.63 -13.93 -6.29
CA SER A 482 -5.66 -13.88 -7.34
C SER A 482 -5.14 -13.98 -8.77
N SER A 483 -3.83 -13.81 -8.96
CA SER A 483 -3.21 -13.80 -10.29
C SER A 483 -1.73 -14.13 -10.21
N LEU A 484 -1.20 -14.79 -11.25
CA LEU A 484 0.22 -15.05 -11.45
C LEU A 484 0.75 -14.17 -12.59
N SER A 485 1.89 -13.50 -12.38
CA SER A 485 2.61 -12.84 -13.48
C SER A 485 3.34 -13.90 -14.30
N LEU A 486 3.03 -13.98 -15.59
CA LEU A 486 3.63 -14.95 -16.51
C LEU A 486 4.37 -14.24 -17.63
N GLU A 487 5.61 -14.67 -17.84
CA GLU A 487 6.43 -14.33 -18.99
C GLU A 487 6.25 -15.34 -20.13
N PRO A 488 6.60 -14.97 -21.38
CA PRO A 488 6.67 -15.91 -22.49
C PRO A 488 7.55 -17.12 -22.15
N GLY A 489 7.05 -18.34 -22.42
CA GLY A 489 7.76 -19.58 -22.09
C GLY A 489 7.41 -20.11 -20.70
N THR A 490 8.40 -20.32 -19.84
CA THR A 490 8.22 -20.96 -18.52
C THR A 490 8.46 -19.98 -17.38
N SER A 491 7.45 -19.78 -16.54
CA SER A 491 7.51 -18.91 -15.37
C SER A 491 7.42 -19.73 -14.08
N GLY A 492 8.34 -19.50 -13.15
CA GLY A 492 8.28 -20.10 -11.82
C GLY A 492 7.45 -19.26 -10.86
N PHE A 493 6.75 -19.91 -9.95
CA PHE A 493 6.07 -19.23 -8.85
C PHE A 493 6.25 -20.01 -7.54
N ALA A 494 6.27 -19.27 -6.44
CA ALA A 494 6.18 -19.81 -5.10
C ALA A 494 5.45 -18.79 -4.21
N PHE A 495 4.42 -19.24 -3.50
CA PHE A 495 3.74 -18.43 -2.50
C PHE A 495 3.38 -19.28 -1.29
N SER A 496 3.33 -18.63 -0.14
CA SER A 496 2.88 -19.25 1.10
C SER A 496 1.67 -18.53 1.65
N PHE A 497 0.78 -19.30 2.26
CA PHE A 497 -0.38 -18.76 2.92
C PHE A 497 -0.68 -19.55 4.20
N PRO A 498 -1.08 -18.86 5.27
CA PRO A 498 -1.54 -19.54 6.46
C PRO A 498 -2.95 -20.09 6.23
N VAL A 499 -3.18 -21.24 6.83
CA VAL A 499 -4.51 -21.78 7.11
C VAL A 499 -4.63 -21.82 8.62
N MET A 500 -5.38 -20.86 9.16
CA MET A 500 -5.74 -20.88 10.57
C MET A 500 -6.95 -21.78 10.73
N LEU A 501 -6.82 -22.79 11.58
CA LEU A 501 -7.92 -23.68 11.89
C LEU A 501 -8.83 -22.97 12.91
N PRO A 502 -10.14 -22.82 12.64
CA PRO A 502 -11.09 -22.38 13.64
C PRO A 502 -11.06 -23.32 14.86
N GLU A 503 -11.15 -22.74 16.06
CA GLU A 503 -11.15 -23.49 17.33
C GLU A 503 -12.32 -24.47 17.44
N ALA A 504 -13.39 -24.23 16.67
CA ALA A 504 -14.62 -25.00 16.68
C ALA A 504 -14.62 -26.22 15.74
N LEU A 505 -13.53 -26.49 15.01
CA LEU A 505 -13.49 -27.60 14.06
C LEU A 505 -13.01 -28.91 14.71
N ASP A 506 -13.77 -29.97 14.53
CA ASP A 506 -13.54 -31.30 15.10
C ASP A 506 -12.36 -32.05 14.44
N SER A 507 -12.01 -33.20 15.04
CA SER A 507 -10.81 -34.02 14.79
C SER A 507 -10.62 -34.63 13.39
N LYS A 508 -11.33 -34.20 12.34
CA LYS A 508 -11.09 -34.64 10.95
C LYS A 508 -11.25 -33.49 9.98
N GLN A 509 -10.13 -32.85 9.65
CA GLN A 509 -10.10 -31.73 8.73
C GLN A 509 -9.51 -32.16 7.40
N HIS A 510 -10.24 -31.85 6.33
CA HIS A 510 -9.76 -31.96 4.97
C HIS A 510 -9.45 -30.56 4.47
N VAL A 511 -8.19 -30.34 4.09
CA VAL A 511 -7.80 -29.15 3.34
C VAL A 511 -7.89 -29.50 1.87
N GLU A 512 -8.85 -28.93 1.17
CA GLU A 512 -8.93 -29.04 -0.28
C GLU A 512 -8.20 -27.86 -0.90
N LEU A 513 -7.15 -28.16 -1.67
CA LEU A 513 -6.46 -27.19 -2.50
C LEU A 513 -6.84 -27.38 -3.96
N GLU A 514 -7.43 -26.35 -4.55
CA GLU A 514 -7.70 -26.25 -5.99
C GLU A 514 -6.95 -25.04 -6.54
N ILE A 515 -6.23 -25.22 -7.65
CA ILE A 515 -5.60 -24.12 -8.39
C ILE A 515 -6.05 -24.26 -9.84
N SER A 516 -6.77 -23.26 -10.32
CA SER A 516 -7.26 -23.22 -11.70
C SER A 516 -7.06 -21.84 -12.30
N ALA A 517 -6.81 -21.78 -13.62
CA ALA A 517 -6.88 -20.53 -14.36
C ALA A 517 -8.33 -20.03 -14.35
N ALA A 518 -8.56 -18.77 -14.00
CA ALA A 518 -9.89 -18.16 -14.05
C ALA A 518 -10.15 -17.53 -15.43
N GLY A 519 -11.26 -17.90 -16.07
CA GLY A 519 -11.70 -17.39 -17.37
C GLY A 519 -12.60 -18.40 -18.12
N GLU A 520 -13.44 -17.90 -19.04
CA GLU A 520 -14.42 -18.72 -19.80
C GLU A 520 -13.80 -19.46 -21.00
N GLU A 521 -12.62 -19.07 -21.47
CA GLU A 521 -11.92 -19.81 -22.53
C GLU A 521 -10.93 -20.81 -21.91
N PRO A 522 -10.99 -22.10 -22.30
CA PRO A 522 -9.95 -23.05 -21.92
C PRO A 522 -8.65 -22.54 -22.52
N ALA A 523 -7.77 -22.01 -21.69
CA ALA A 523 -6.44 -21.63 -22.09
C ALA A 523 -5.66 -22.91 -22.40
N THR A 524 -5.87 -23.49 -23.59
CA THR A 524 -5.11 -24.62 -24.15
C THR A 524 -3.61 -24.33 -24.17
N ASP A 525 -3.26 -23.06 -24.04
CA ASP A 525 -1.92 -22.47 -24.03
C ASP A 525 -1.24 -22.42 -22.67
N ILE A 526 -1.92 -22.80 -21.58
CA ILE A 526 -1.39 -22.68 -20.22
C ILE A 526 -1.31 -24.05 -19.56
N VAL A 527 -0.10 -24.45 -19.21
CA VAL A 527 0.17 -25.74 -18.55
C VAL A 527 0.90 -25.51 -17.24
N PHE A 528 0.30 -25.94 -16.13
CA PHE A 528 0.97 -26.01 -14.84
C PHE A 528 1.83 -27.28 -14.78
N GLU A 529 3.12 -27.13 -14.51
CA GLU A 529 4.10 -28.20 -14.38
C GLU A 529 4.78 -28.15 -13.01
N LYS A 530 5.20 -29.33 -12.50
CA LYS A 530 5.96 -29.45 -11.24
C LYS A 530 5.30 -28.72 -10.07
N LEU A 531 3.98 -28.85 -9.94
CA LEU A 531 3.26 -28.32 -8.79
C LEU A 531 3.64 -29.11 -7.54
N ASP A 532 4.36 -28.44 -6.65
CA ASP A 532 4.78 -28.94 -5.36
C ASP A 532 3.97 -28.25 -4.26
N LEU A 533 3.50 -29.04 -3.31
CA LEU A 533 2.82 -28.55 -2.13
C LEU A 533 3.58 -28.97 -0.89
N ASN A 534 3.96 -27.99 -0.08
CA ASN A 534 4.63 -28.22 1.19
C ASN A 534 3.80 -27.64 2.33
N VAL A 535 3.83 -28.31 3.49
CA VAL A 535 3.22 -27.80 4.72
C VAL A 535 4.29 -27.66 5.79
N SER A 536 4.28 -26.52 6.46
CA SER A 536 5.08 -26.26 7.66
C SER A 536 4.16 -25.85 8.80
N GLU A 537 4.50 -26.27 10.01
CA GLU A 537 3.74 -25.92 11.22
C GLU A 537 4.49 -24.82 11.97
N LEU A 538 3.84 -23.68 12.18
CA LEU A 538 4.32 -22.66 13.10
C LEU A 538 3.76 -23.00 14.49
N LYS A 539 4.65 -23.41 15.41
CA LYS A 539 4.30 -23.73 16.81
C LYS A 539 4.67 -22.55 17.70
N GLY A 540 3.73 -22.09 18.53
CA GLY A 540 3.91 -21.00 19.51
C GLY A 540 2.60 -20.75 20.27
N SER A 541 2.58 -19.93 21.33
CA SER A 541 1.34 -19.58 22.06
C SER A 541 0.38 -18.79 21.16
N ALA A 542 -0.93 -18.98 21.36
CA ALA A 542 -2.04 -18.65 20.45
C ALA A 542 -2.21 -17.18 19.99
N SER A 543 -1.31 -16.30 20.39
CA SER A 543 -1.09 -15.02 19.74
C SER A 543 0.42 -14.80 19.66
N PRO A 544 1.10 -15.30 18.61
CA PRO A 544 2.55 -15.14 18.52
C PRO A 544 2.97 -13.67 18.63
N ILE A 545 2.11 -12.69 18.29
CA ILE A 545 2.53 -11.30 18.07
C ILE A 545 2.10 -10.31 19.18
N SER A 546 1.31 -10.74 20.18
CA SER A 546 0.97 -9.86 21.32
C SER A 546 2.14 -9.56 22.28
N GLY A 547 3.32 -10.16 22.06
CA GLY A 547 4.55 -9.76 22.74
C GLY A 547 5.79 -10.47 22.21
N GLY A 548 6.85 -9.71 21.95
CA GLY A 548 8.20 -10.25 21.86
C GLY A 548 8.84 -10.35 20.48
N TYR A 549 8.19 -9.89 19.40
CA TYR A 549 8.95 -9.65 18.16
C TYR A 549 9.94 -8.52 18.37
N GLU A 550 11.16 -8.73 17.89
CA GLU A 550 12.20 -7.71 17.88
C GLU A 550 12.58 -7.46 16.43
N ILE A 551 12.59 -6.20 16.03
CA ILE A 551 12.90 -5.76 14.67
C ILE A 551 14.18 -4.94 14.72
N TYR A 552 15.05 -5.16 13.74
CA TYR A 552 16.37 -4.53 13.62
C TYR A 552 16.62 -4.03 12.21
#